data_AF-A0A7W0GRN2-F1
#
_entry.id   AF-A0A7W0GRN2-F1
#
_cell.length_a   1.000
_cell.length_b   1.000
_cell.length_c   1.000
_cell.angle_alpha   90.00
_cell.angle_beta   90.00
_cell.angle_gamma   90.00
#
_symmetry.space_group_name_H-M   'P 1'
#
loop_
_entity.id
_entity.type
_entity.pdbx_description
1 polymer ?
#
loop_
_entity_poly.entity_id
_entity_poly.type
_entity_poly.pdbx_seq_one_letter_code
_entity_poly.pdbx_strand_id
1 'polypeptide(L)'
;GFLTLEMFFWDHPVGRKIFSMTPEVSASSATLAMNQGLYNGFLAAGLIWGIWKGRRDIKIFFLVCVVIAGVFGGITAKTSILFTQALPALIALAFVLIANREDGK
;
A
#
# COMPACT_ATOMS: atom_id res chain seq x y z
N GLY A 1 3.20 -3.47 -8.34
CA GLY A 1 4.40 -2.62 -8.31
C GLY A 1 5.16 -2.84 -7.02
N PHE A 2 4.78 -2.14 -5.95
CA PHE A 2 5.44 -2.20 -4.63
C PHE A 2 5.46 -3.62 -4.03
N LEU A 3 4.32 -4.32 -4.00
CA LEU A 3 4.23 -5.72 -3.56
C LEU A 3 5.22 -6.64 -4.28
N THR A 4 5.26 -6.59 -5.62
CA THR A 4 6.15 -7.46 -6.41
C THR A 4 7.61 -7.15 -6.11
N LEU A 5 7.94 -5.86 -5.94
CA LEU A 5 9.28 -5.43 -5.54
C LEU A 5 9.64 -5.95 -4.14
N GLU A 6 8.75 -5.82 -3.16
CA GLU A 6 8.93 -6.25 -1.78
C GLU A 6 9.00 -7.78 -1.64
N MET A 7 8.21 -8.51 -2.42
CA MET A 7 8.13 -9.97 -2.31
C MET A 7 9.19 -10.71 -3.12
N PHE A 8 9.59 -10.20 -4.29
CA PHE A 8 10.43 -10.96 -5.22
C PHE A 8 11.75 -10.29 -5.57
N PHE A 9 11.85 -8.97 -5.43
CA PHE A 9 13.03 -8.21 -5.88
C PHE A 9 13.74 -7.45 -4.76
N TRP A 10 13.35 -7.66 -3.49
CA TRP A 10 13.92 -6.95 -2.35
C TRP A 10 15.42 -7.24 -2.20
N ASP A 11 15.80 -8.52 -2.22
CA ASP A 11 17.20 -8.98 -2.22
C ASP A 11 17.76 -9.21 -3.64
N HIS A 12 17.33 -8.39 -4.60
CA HIS A 12 17.84 -8.38 -5.97
C HIS A 12 18.60 -7.06 -6.23
N PRO A 13 19.60 -7.02 -7.13
CA PRO A 13 20.31 -5.76 -7.47
C PRO A 13 19.39 -4.57 -7.80
N VAL A 14 18.23 -4.84 -8.40
CA VAL A 14 17.21 -3.82 -8.70
C VAL A 14 16.58 -3.24 -7.42
N GLY A 15 16.18 -4.09 -6.47
CA GLY A 15 15.63 -3.63 -5.18
C GLY A 15 16.67 -2.86 -4.38
N ARG A 16 17.90 -3.38 -4.27
CA ARG A 16 19.02 -2.68 -3.62
C ARG A 16 19.25 -1.28 -4.21
N LYS A 17 19.17 -1.12 -5.53
CA LYS A 17 19.30 0.18 -6.20
C LYS A 17 18.14 1.14 -5.90
N ILE A 18 16.90 0.63 -5.89
CA ILE A 18 15.69 1.45 -5.64
C ILE A 18 15.62 1.92 -4.18
N PHE A 19 16.00 1.05 -3.24
CA PHE A 19 15.95 1.32 -1.81
C PHE A 19 17.29 1.78 -1.23
N SER A 20 18.33 1.92 -2.07
CA SER A 20 19.70 2.29 -1.67
C SER A 20 20.25 1.41 -0.53
N MET A 21 20.06 0.10 -0.63
CA MET A 21 20.47 -0.88 0.38
C MET A 21 21.80 -1.57 0.02
N THR A 22 22.58 -1.92 1.03
CA THR A 22 23.71 -2.86 0.85
C THR A 22 23.19 -4.30 0.71
N PRO A 23 23.99 -5.23 0.16
CA PRO A 23 23.62 -6.65 0.11
C PRO A 23 23.25 -7.25 1.47
N GLU A 24 23.95 -6.86 2.53
CA GLU A 24 23.73 -7.36 3.89
C GLU A 24 22.38 -6.89 4.44
N VAL A 25 22.03 -5.62 4.20
CA VAL A 25 20.74 -5.05 4.62
C VAL A 25 19.58 -5.71 3.87
N SER A 26 19.69 -5.88 2.54
CA SER A 26 18.61 -6.49 1.77
C SER A 26 18.41 -7.97 2.10
N ALA A 27 19.50 -8.72 2.32
CA ALA A 27 19.43 -10.12 2.70
C ALA A 27 18.82 -10.31 4.10
N SER A 28 19.28 -9.53 5.09
CA SER A 28 18.78 -9.66 6.48
C SER A 28 17.33 -9.21 6.65
N SER A 29 16.80 -8.34 5.78
CA SER A 29 15.43 -7.82 5.86
C SER A 29 14.45 -8.44 4.87
N ALA A 30 14.89 -9.38 4.02
CA ALA A 30 14.07 -9.94 2.94
C ALA A 30 12.75 -10.56 3.42
N THR A 31 12.78 -11.39 4.47
CA THR A 31 11.57 -12.02 5.00
C THR A 31 10.57 -11.00 5.56
N LEU A 32 11.08 -9.95 6.20
CA LEU A 32 10.22 -8.86 6.69
C LEU A 32 9.57 -8.12 5.51
N ALA A 33 10.34 -7.80 4.47
CA ALA A 33 9.82 -7.16 3.27
C ALA A 33 8.78 -8.02 2.53
N MET A 34 9.00 -9.33 2.42
CA MET A 34 8.01 -10.25 1.84
C MET A 34 6.68 -10.21 2.60
N ASN A 35 6.73 -10.19 3.93
CA ASN A 35 5.53 -10.07 4.77
C ASN A 35 4.84 -8.71 4.59
N GLN A 36 5.60 -7.61 4.51
CA GLN A 36 5.04 -6.28 4.21
C GLN A 36 4.32 -6.27 2.85
N GLY A 37 4.96 -6.85 1.83
CA GLY A 37 4.37 -7.01 0.51
C GLY A 37 3.07 -7.82 0.54
N LEU A 38 3.03 -8.93 1.28
CA LEU A 38 1.81 -9.74 1.42
C LEU A 38 0.66 -8.96 2.09
N TYR A 39 0.92 -8.25 3.19
CA TYR A 39 -0.10 -7.42 3.85
C TYR A 39 -0.62 -6.32 2.91
N ASN A 40 0.27 -5.64 2.19
CA ASN A 40 -0.11 -4.67 1.15
C ASN A 40 -0.96 -5.34 0.05
N GLY A 41 -0.69 -6.60 -0.25
CA GLY A 41 -1.49 -7.42 -1.17
C GLY A 41 -2.91 -7.65 -0.69
N PHE A 42 -3.10 -7.94 0.60
CA PHE A 42 -4.44 -8.07 1.18
C PHE A 42 -5.23 -6.74 1.14
N LEU A 43 -4.57 -5.61 1.38
CA LEU A 43 -5.20 -4.29 1.24
C LEU A 43 -5.66 -4.04 -0.20
N ALA A 44 -4.80 -4.33 -1.17
CA ALA A 44 -5.14 -4.19 -2.59
C ALA A 44 -6.28 -5.12 -3.01
N ALA A 45 -6.25 -6.39 -2.58
CA ALA A 45 -7.30 -7.36 -2.85
C ALA A 45 -8.65 -6.92 -2.25
N GLY A 46 -8.64 -6.40 -1.02
CA GLY A 46 -9.82 -5.84 -0.36
C GLY A 46 -10.43 -4.65 -1.11
N LEU A 47 -9.60 -3.74 -1.63
CA LEU A 47 -10.04 -2.62 -2.46
C LEU A 47 -10.64 -3.08 -3.80
N ILE A 48 -9.97 -4.00 -4.49
CA ILE A 48 -10.47 -4.58 -5.75
C ILE A 48 -11.81 -5.26 -5.52
N TRP A 49 -11.94 -6.03 -4.42
CA TRP A 49 -13.19 -6.67 -4.04
C TRP A 49 -14.30 -5.65 -3.73
N GLY A 50 -13.99 -4.59 -2.99
CA GLY A 50 -14.94 -3.50 -2.70
C GLY A 50 -15.41 -2.78 -3.97
N ILE A 51 -14.52 -2.57 -4.95
CA ILE A 51 -14.88 -2.03 -6.28
C ILE A 51 -15.80 -3.00 -7.01
N TRP A 52 -15.44 -4.28 -7.10
CA TRP A 52 -16.21 -5.28 -7.84
C TRP A 52 -17.61 -5.48 -7.27
N LYS A 53 -17.77 -5.41 -5.95
CA LYS A 53 -19.08 -5.51 -5.28
C LYS A 53 -19.83 -4.19 -5.16
N GLY A 54 -19.26 -3.07 -5.63
CA GLY A 54 -19.86 -1.76 -5.46
C GLY A 54 -20.00 -1.34 -3.98
N ARG A 55 -19.23 -1.94 -3.06
CA ARG A 55 -19.39 -1.73 -1.61
C ARG A 55 -18.60 -0.54 -1.12
N ARG A 56 -19.32 0.58 -0.89
CA ARG A 56 -18.74 1.85 -0.42
C ARG A 56 -18.03 1.73 0.92
N ASP A 57 -18.62 1.01 1.86
CA ASP A 57 -18.07 0.74 3.19
C ASP A 57 -16.72 0.01 3.13
N ILE A 58 -16.60 -1.03 2.29
CA ILE A 58 -15.35 -1.77 2.10
C ILE A 58 -14.27 -0.85 1.51
N LYS A 59 -14.62 -0.07 0.47
CA LYS A 59 -13.68 0.88 -0.15
C LYS A 59 -13.16 1.88 0.89
N ILE A 60 -14.05 2.47 1.69
CA ILE A 60 -13.68 3.45 2.73
C ILE A 60 -12.78 2.80 3.78
N PHE A 61 -13.13 1.63 4.31
CA PHE A 61 -12.35 0.94 5.34
C PHE A 61 -10.90 0.72 4.89
N PHE A 62 -10.72 0.10 3.73
CA PHE A 62 -9.38 -0.19 3.22
C PHE A 62 -8.61 1.09 2.84
N LEU A 63 -9.25 2.11 2.27
CA LEU A 63 -8.59 3.38 1.96
C LEU A 63 -8.11 4.09 3.23
N VAL A 64 -8.90 4.08 4.31
CA VAL A 64 -8.48 4.62 5.62
C VAL A 64 -7.28 3.84 6.15
N CYS A 65 -7.29 2.51 6.09
CA CYS A 65 -6.12 1.70 6.47
C CYS A 65 -4.87 2.08 5.67
N VAL A 66 -4.99 2.27 4.35
CA VAL A 66 -3.85 2.66 3.49
C VAL A 66 -3.36 4.07 3.83
N VAL A 67 -4.25 5.02 4.13
CA VAL A 67 -3.87 6.37 4.57
C VAL A 67 -3.09 6.31 5.89
N ILE A 68 -3.60 5.58 6.89
CA ILE A 68 -2.93 5.44 8.20
C ILE A 68 -1.55 4.78 8.03
N ALA A 69 -1.48 3.68 7.30
CA ALA A 69 -0.22 2.99 7.01
C ALA A 69 0.76 3.88 6.24
N GLY A 70 0.27 4.66 5.28
CA GLY A 70 1.10 5.58 4.50
C GLY A 70 1.64 6.73 5.35
N VAL A 71 0.84 7.29 6.26
CA VAL A 71 1.29 8.33 7.20
C VAL A 71 2.33 7.75 8.16
N PHE A 72 2.03 6.61 8.78
CA PHE A 72 2.95 5.96 9.71
C PHE A 72 4.27 5.60 9.04
N GLY A 73 4.24 4.95 7.87
CA GLY A 73 5.45 4.62 7.10
C GLY A 73 6.19 5.85 6.58
N GLY A 74 5.47 6.92 6.24
CA GLY A 74 6.05 8.21 5.86
C GLY A 74 6.86 8.87 6.97
N ILE A 75 6.42 8.74 8.22
CA ILE A 75 7.08 9.28 9.41
C ILE A 75 8.22 8.37 9.87
N THR A 76 8.01 7.05 9.84
CA THR A 76 8.91 6.07 10.49
C THR A 76 9.95 5.45 9.56
N ALA A 77 9.68 5.36 8.26
CA ALA A 77 10.55 4.65 7.31
C ALA A 77 11.11 5.59 6.23
N LYS A 78 10.26 6.24 5.43
CA LYS A 78 10.72 7.13 4.34
C LYS A 78 9.65 8.15 3.97
N THR A 79 10.01 9.44 3.98
CA THR A 79 9.10 10.56 3.67
C THR A 79 8.40 10.42 2.31
N SER A 80 9.05 9.78 1.33
CA SER A 80 8.43 9.55 0.02
C SER A 80 7.13 8.74 0.09
N ILE A 81 6.94 7.90 1.13
CA ILE A 81 5.72 7.10 1.34
C ILE A 81 4.49 8.00 1.54
N LEU A 82 4.65 9.21 2.08
CA LEU A 82 3.56 10.19 2.16
C LEU A 82 3.02 10.52 0.77
N PHE A 83 3.92 10.65 -0.22
CA PHE A 83 3.56 11.02 -1.59
C PHE A 83 3.18 9.82 -2.46
N THR A 84 3.78 8.65 -2.24
CA THR A 84 3.52 7.46 -3.06
C THR A 84 2.39 6.58 -2.54
N GLN A 85 1.99 6.73 -1.28
CA GLN A 85 0.95 5.88 -0.65
C GLN A 85 -0.13 6.71 0.05
N ALA A 86 0.23 7.58 1.01
CA ALA A 86 -0.78 8.29 1.80
C ALA A 86 -1.62 9.26 0.95
N LEU A 87 -0.95 10.10 0.14
CA LEU A 87 -1.61 11.11 -0.69
C LEU A 87 -2.55 10.50 -1.75
N PRO A 88 -2.13 9.50 -2.57
CA PRO A 88 -3.02 8.84 -3.51
C PRO A 88 -4.23 8.18 -2.84
N ALA A 89 -4.02 7.52 -1.68
CA ALA A 89 -5.11 6.90 -0.93
C ALA A 89 -6.08 7.93 -0.36
N LEU A 90 -5.59 9.08 0.12
CA LEU A 90 -6.41 10.17 0.61
C LEU A 90 -7.25 10.79 -0.52
N ILE A 91 -6.67 11.01 -1.70
CA ILE A 91 -7.38 11.50 -2.88
C ILE A 91 -8.49 10.51 -3.28
N ALA A 92 -8.16 9.21 -3.34
CA ALA A 92 -9.15 8.18 -3.63
C ALA A 92 -10.27 8.13 -2.57
N LEU A 93 -9.93 8.28 -1.30
CA LEU A 93 -10.91 8.35 -0.20
C LEU A 93 -11.83 9.54 -0.36
N ALA A 94 -11.28 10.72 -0.66
CA ALA A 94 -12.07 11.92 -0.93
C ALA A 94 -13.06 11.69 -2.08
N PHE A 95 -12.62 11.06 -3.18
CA PHE A 95 -13.52 10.72 -4.29
C PHE A 95 -14.61 9.72 -3.90
N VAL A 96 -14.30 8.69 -3.11
CA VAL A 96 -15.32 7.72 -2.62
C VAL A 96 -16.32 8.38 -1.66
N LEU A 97 -15.89 9.39 -0.90
CA LEU A 97 -16.75 10.16 -0.01
C LEU A 97 -17.65 11.13 -0.79
N ILE A 98 -17.13 11.79 -1.84
CA ILE A 98 -17.90 12.73 -2.66
C ILE A 98 -18.83 12.02 -3.64
N ALA A 99 -18.44 10.83 -4.13
CA ALA A 99 -19.26 9.99 -4.97
C ALA A 99 -20.47 9.46 -4.18
N ASN A 100 -21.50 10.30 -4.05
CA ASN A 100 -22.81 9.92 -3.55
C ASN A 100 -23.48 9.00 -4.57
N ARG A 101 -23.24 7.69 -4.42
CA ARG A 101 -24.15 6.67 -4.90
C ARG A 101 -24.73 5.97 -3.69
N GLU A 102 -26.06 6.03 -3.57
CA GLU A 102 -26.84 5.13 -2.73
C GLU A 102 -26.64 3.71 -3.27
N ASP A 103 -25.55 3.06 -2.92
CA ASP A 103 -25.35 1.64 -3.15
C ASP A 103 -26.18 0.89 -2.08
N GLY A 104 -27.51 0.94 -2.21
CA GLY A 104 -28.43 0.36 -1.23
C GLY A 104 -29.89 0.80 -1.36
N LYS A 105 -30.53 0.50 -2.50
CA LYS A 105 -31.92 0.03 -2.53
C LYS A 105 -31.93 -1.39 -3.10
#